data_AF-A0A968WDT6-F1
#
_entry.id   AF-A0A968WDT6-F1
#
_cell.length_a   1.000
_cell.length_b   1.000
_cell.length_c   1.000
_cell.angle_alpha   90.00
_cell.angle_beta   90.00
_cell.angle_gamma   90.00
#
_symmetry.space_group_name_H-M   'P 1'
#
loop_
_entity.id
_entity.type
_entity.pdbx_description
1 polymer ?
#
loop_
_entity_poly.entity_id
_entity_poly.type
_entity_poly.pdbx_seq_one_letter_code
_entity_poly.pdbx_strand_id
1 'polypeptide(L)'
;MTAATETQPKTPCSQPIPPPHQPQQYRAIGLLWGKYTPNEELTKGTLLTADDVAVDAVIKGNILSLVKNKLDLAEPHLWVVYPRTPPEDSLIPLHVQIAGVWEPQTLHPDLEVTELQYQADDFSVQGEVVFQDLQSGKIVVKIIRRTQKEEEVPKYFKVTLKGFLPPKSIKHFWEFTVRRIGADLVIQQAENIASLAPFNKSGGGGKRPFNKGNNRYRDDKGAPPRKPMSKDSPPPSKPIIKKAKPQTD
;
A
#
# COMPACT_ATOMS: atom_id res chain seq x y z
N MET A 1 5.18 37.71 -22.11
CA MET A 1 4.19 36.62 -21.92
C MET A 1 4.44 36.04 -20.54
N THR A 2 3.71 36.52 -19.55
CA THR A 2 3.89 36.23 -18.13
C THR A 2 2.89 35.15 -17.75
N ALA A 3 3.37 33.98 -17.33
CA ALA A 3 2.53 32.87 -16.90
C ALA A 3 1.94 33.20 -15.52
N ALA A 4 0.62 33.26 -15.44
CA ALA A 4 -0.12 33.45 -14.22
C ALA A 4 -0.07 32.16 -13.38
N THR A 5 0.45 32.29 -12.17
CA THR A 5 0.39 31.30 -11.10
C THR A 5 -1.06 31.13 -10.67
N GLU A 6 -1.70 30.03 -11.07
CA GLU A 6 -3.05 29.67 -10.64
C GLU A 6 -3.00 29.20 -9.18
N THR A 7 -3.35 30.12 -8.28
CA THR A 7 -3.53 29.86 -6.85
C THR A 7 -4.92 29.25 -6.67
N GLN A 8 -5.00 27.94 -6.47
CA GLN A 8 -6.26 27.31 -6.11
C GLN A 8 -6.72 27.77 -4.71
N PRO A 9 -8.01 28.10 -4.53
CA PRO A 9 -8.56 28.56 -3.26
C PRO A 9 -8.61 27.40 -2.25
N LYS A 10 -8.10 27.65 -1.04
CA LYS A 10 -8.28 26.78 0.14
C LYS A 10 -9.75 26.82 0.56
N THR A 11 -10.53 25.85 0.10
CA THR A 11 -11.85 25.58 0.69
C THR A 11 -11.67 25.25 2.17
N PRO A 12 -12.39 25.89 3.10
CA PRO A 12 -12.39 25.46 4.50
C PRO A 12 -12.92 24.02 4.56
N CYS A 13 -12.09 23.08 5.03
CA CYS A 13 -12.49 21.69 5.22
C CYS A 13 -13.66 21.63 6.20
N SER A 14 -14.89 21.44 5.72
CA SER A 14 -16.07 21.20 6.56
C SER A 14 -16.26 19.72 6.91
N GLN A 15 -15.37 18.83 6.45
CA GLN A 15 -15.43 17.39 6.71
C GLN A 15 -14.09 16.87 7.26
N PRO A 16 -14.13 15.91 8.20
CA PRO A 16 -12.93 15.40 8.87
C PRO A 16 -12.01 14.59 7.94
N ILE A 17 -12.56 14.03 6.86
CA ILE A 17 -11.83 13.32 5.80
C ILE A 17 -12.29 13.93 4.45
N PRO A 18 -11.46 14.74 3.77
CA PRO A 18 -11.86 15.28 2.46
C PRO A 18 -11.97 14.16 1.42
N PRO A 19 -12.81 14.26 0.39
CA PRO A 19 -12.82 13.28 -0.69
C PRO A 19 -11.46 13.25 -1.43
N PRO A 20 -11.08 12.12 -2.05
CA PRO A 20 -9.86 12.03 -2.86
C PRO A 20 -9.93 13.04 -4.02
N HIS A 21 -8.82 13.72 -4.33
CA HIS A 21 -8.78 14.70 -5.42
C HIS A 21 -8.65 14.06 -6.80
N GLN A 22 -8.10 12.85 -6.86
CA GLN A 22 -7.91 12.07 -8.09
C GLN A 22 -8.26 10.61 -7.83
N PRO A 23 -8.83 9.88 -8.82
CA PRO A 23 -9.23 8.47 -8.64
C PRO A 23 -8.08 7.56 -8.21
N GLN A 24 -6.85 7.77 -8.68
CA GLN A 24 -5.68 6.94 -8.35
C GLN A 24 -4.75 7.59 -7.31
N GLN A 25 -5.31 8.39 -6.39
CA GLN A 25 -4.52 9.04 -5.36
C GLN A 25 -4.25 8.08 -4.20
N TYR A 26 -3.00 7.68 -3.99
CA TYR A 26 -2.63 6.91 -2.80
C TYR A 26 -3.02 7.65 -1.52
N ARG A 27 -3.74 6.95 -0.64
CA ARG A 27 -4.30 7.49 0.58
C ARG A 27 -4.41 6.42 1.65
N ALA A 28 -4.11 6.76 2.90
CA ALA A 28 -4.59 6.02 4.06
C ALA A 28 -4.73 6.99 5.21
N ILE A 29 -5.94 7.46 5.46
CA ILE A 29 -6.24 8.37 6.56
C ILE A 29 -7.38 7.78 7.35
N GLY A 30 -7.38 7.97 8.65
CA GLY A 30 -8.52 7.61 9.48
C GLY A 30 -8.73 8.57 10.62
N LEU A 31 -9.81 8.32 11.34
CA LEU A 31 -10.20 9.05 12.52
C LEU A 31 -10.18 8.09 13.71
N LEU A 32 -9.58 8.50 14.82
CA LEU A 32 -9.62 7.74 16.06
C LEU A 32 -10.04 8.66 17.19
N TRP A 33 -11.04 8.23 17.95
CA TRP A 33 -11.43 8.90 19.18
C TRP A 33 -10.71 8.23 20.36
N GLY A 34 -10.00 9.03 21.15
CA GLY A 34 -9.29 8.46 22.28
C GLY A 34 -8.44 9.45 23.04
N LYS A 35 -7.93 8.96 24.18
CA LYS A 35 -7.02 9.69 25.05
C LYS A 35 -5.58 9.32 24.72
N TYR A 36 -4.75 10.31 24.41
CA TYR A 36 -3.33 10.08 24.13
C TYR A 36 -2.52 10.14 25.42
N THR A 37 -1.81 9.06 25.72
CA THR A 37 -0.88 8.98 26.85
C THR A 37 0.54 8.90 26.30
N PRO A 38 1.39 9.91 26.53
CA PRO A 38 2.78 9.88 26.10
C PRO A 38 3.58 8.84 26.91
N ASN A 39 4.59 8.26 26.28
CA ASN A 39 5.58 7.42 26.94
C ASN A 39 6.77 8.30 27.40
N GLU A 40 8.01 7.82 27.25
CA GLU A 40 9.22 8.57 27.62
C GLU A 40 9.35 9.92 26.89
N GLU A 41 8.90 9.98 25.63
CA GLU A 41 8.88 11.20 24.83
C GLU A 41 7.44 11.59 24.48
N LEU A 42 7.11 12.88 24.51
CA LEU A 42 5.77 13.36 24.10
C LEU A 42 5.40 12.95 22.67
N THR A 43 6.39 12.71 21.82
CA THR A 43 6.25 12.31 20.41
C THR A 43 5.77 10.88 20.21
N LYS A 44 5.97 9.99 21.20
CA LYS A 44 5.63 8.57 21.13
C LYS A 44 4.76 8.21 22.33
N GLY A 45 3.65 7.54 22.10
CA GLY A 45 2.74 7.16 23.17
C GLY A 45 1.72 6.17 22.69
N THR A 46 0.73 5.96 23.53
CA THR A 46 -0.39 5.06 23.26
C THR A 46 -1.68 5.85 23.27
N LEU A 47 -2.52 5.61 22.28
CA LEU A 47 -3.87 6.13 22.20
C LEU A 47 -4.83 5.09 22.78
N LEU A 48 -5.47 5.43 23.90
CA LEU A 48 -6.54 4.62 24.47
C LEU A 48 -7.86 5.03 23.83
N THR A 49 -8.42 4.11 23.06
CA THR A 49 -9.68 4.30 22.34
C THR A 49 -10.90 4.04 23.25
N ALA A 50 -12.10 4.42 22.80
CA ALA A 50 -13.31 4.29 23.62
C ALA A 50 -13.75 2.85 23.90
N ASP A 51 -13.28 1.88 23.10
CA ASP A 51 -13.43 0.44 23.29
C ASP A 51 -12.32 -0.16 24.18
N ASP A 52 -11.60 0.68 24.93
CA ASP A 52 -10.48 0.33 25.81
C ASP A 52 -9.31 -0.37 25.10
N VAL A 53 -9.19 -0.17 23.78
CA VAL A 53 -8.07 -0.72 23.00
C VAL A 53 -6.92 0.28 22.92
N ALA A 54 -5.75 -0.19 23.30
CA ALA A 54 -4.49 0.53 23.16
C ALA A 54 -3.98 0.48 21.72
N VAL A 55 -3.72 1.65 21.13
CA VAL A 55 -3.15 1.79 19.78
C VAL A 55 -1.83 2.56 19.88
N ASP A 56 -0.76 2.05 19.28
CA ASP A 56 0.53 2.74 19.30
C ASP A 56 0.49 3.96 18.39
N ALA A 57 0.85 5.12 18.95
CA ALA A 57 0.68 6.41 18.30
C ALA A 57 1.97 7.22 18.30
N VAL A 58 2.28 7.83 17.16
CA VAL A 58 3.41 8.75 16.99
C VAL A 58 2.91 10.12 16.52
N ILE A 59 3.21 11.17 17.26
CA ILE A 59 2.84 12.55 16.93
C ILE A 59 3.83 13.13 15.92
N LYS A 60 3.33 13.73 14.83
CA LYS A 60 4.17 14.50 13.90
C LYS A 60 4.65 15.80 14.53
N GLY A 61 5.91 16.19 14.28
CA GLY A 61 6.50 17.39 14.88
C GLY A 61 5.73 18.71 14.62
N ASN A 62 5.00 18.81 13.50
CA ASN A 62 4.24 20.01 13.16
C ASN A 62 3.00 20.26 14.06
N ILE A 63 2.48 19.22 14.69
CA ILE A 63 1.33 19.29 15.62
C ILE A 63 1.76 19.20 17.09
N LEU A 64 3.03 18.86 17.36
CA LEU A 64 3.56 18.71 18.70
C LEU A 64 3.35 19.98 19.55
N SER A 65 3.54 21.16 18.95
CA SER A 65 3.31 22.44 19.65
C SER A 65 1.84 22.68 19.99
N LEU A 66 0.90 22.20 19.16
CA LEU A 66 -0.53 22.30 19.45
C LEU A 66 -0.90 21.38 20.61
N VAL A 67 -0.46 20.12 20.53
CA VAL A 67 -0.69 19.11 21.57
C VAL A 67 -0.09 19.54 22.91
N LYS A 68 1.10 20.16 22.90
CA LYS A 68 1.77 20.60 24.13
C LYS A 68 1.14 21.84 24.77
N ASN A 69 0.69 22.81 23.97
CA ASN A 69 0.36 24.15 24.47
C ASN A 69 -1.13 24.45 24.51
N LYS A 70 -1.94 23.75 23.71
CA LYS A 70 -3.35 24.11 23.49
C LYS A 70 -4.32 22.95 23.71
N LEU A 71 -3.82 21.73 23.84
CA LEU A 71 -4.66 20.55 23.98
C LEU A 71 -4.53 19.96 25.38
N ASP A 72 -5.67 19.63 25.99
CA ASP A 72 -5.67 18.87 27.23
C ASP A 72 -5.62 17.36 26.94
N LEU A 73 -4.47 16.74 27.18
CA LEU A 73 -4.28 15.29 27.01
C LEU A 73 -5.07 14.45 28.03
N ALA A 74 -5.65 15.06 29.06
CA ALA A 74 -6.48 14.35 30.02
C ALA A 74 -7.81 13.89 29.40
N GLU A 75 -8.31 14.64 28.42
CA GLU A 75 -9.58 14.39 27.74
C GLU A 75 -9.42 13.55 26.46
N PRO A 76 -10.45 12.79 26.06
CA PRO A 76 -10.46 12.12 24.77
C PRO A 76 -10.71 13.13 23.65
N HIS A 77 -9.93 13.00 22.56
CA HIS A 77 -10.03 13.86 21.39
C HIS A 77 -10.25 13.04 20.12
N LEU A 78 -10.74 13.69 19.07
CA LEU A 78 -10.79 13.11 17.74
C LEU A 78 -9.46 13.36 17.01
N TRP A 79 -8.71 12.30 16.79
CA TRP A 79 -7.41 12.35 16.15
C TRP A 79 -7.52 12.00 14.68
N VAL A 80 -6.92 12.83 13.84
CA VAL A 80 -6.69 12.48 12.43
C VAL A 80 -5.39 11.71 12.36
N VAL A 81 -5.45 10.48 11.84
CA VAL A 81 -4.33 9.54 11.88
C VAL A 81 -4.00 8.94 10.51
N TYR A 82 -2.74 8.55 10.35
CA TYR A 82 -2.25 7.73 9.24
C TYR A 82 -1.86 6.35 9.79
N PRO A 83 -2.49 5.24 9.38
CA PRO A 83 -2.02 3.91 9.76
C PRO A 83 -0.63 3.68 9.19
N ARG A 84 0.23 3.03 9.96
CA ARG A 84 1.60 2.69 9.59
C ARG A 84 1.85 1.20 9.75
N THR A 85 2.88 0.73 9.07
CA THR A 85 3.38 -0.63 9.28
C THR A 85 4.00 -0.70 10.69
N PRO A 86 3.56 -1.62 11.56
CA PRO A 86 4.17 -1.83 12.86
C PRO A 86 5.63 -2.30 12.70
N PRO A 87 6.54 -1.87 13.58
CA PRO A 87 7.85 -2.52 13.81
C PRO A 87 7.70 -4.03 14.09
N GLU A 88 8.74 -4.81 13.82
CA GLU A 88 8.72 -6.27 14.06
C GLU A 88 8.60 -6.63 15.55
N ASP A 89 9.11 -5.78 16.44
CA ASP A 89 9.10 -5.98 17.90
C ASP A 89 7.84 -5.45 18.60
N SER A 90 6.89 -4.92 17.84
CA SER A 90 5.71 -4.27 18.41
C SER A 90 4.68 -5.28 18.94
N LEU A 91 4.32 -5.12 20.21
CA LEU A 91 3.28 -5.90 20.88
C LEU A 91 1.86 -5.49 20.46
N ILE A 92 1.69 -4.25 19.99
CA ILE A 92 0.40 -3.71 19.55
C ILE A 92 0.33 -3.81 18.01
N PRO A 93 -0.71 -4.43 17.43
CA PRO A 93 -0.74 -4.68 15.99
C PRO A 93 -1.07 -3.42 15.18
N LEU A 94 -1.81 -2.46 15.76
CA LEU A 94 -2.18 -1.22 15.09
C LEU A 94 -1.24 -0.09 15.49
N HIS A 95 -0.53 0.43 14.50
CA HIS A 95 0.35 1.59 14.66
C HIS A 95 -0.19 2.75 13.83
N VAL A 96 -0.28 3.91 14.46
CA VAL A 96 -0.80 5.12 13.82
C VAL A 96 0.15 6.29 14.01
N GLN A 97 0.13 7.18 13.03
CA GLN A 97 0.81 8.46 13.11
C GLN A 97 -0.23 9.57 13.13
N ILE A 98 -0.24 10.32 14.23
CA ILE A 98 -1.15 11.45 14.40
C ILE A 98 -0.71 12.59 13.47
N ALA A 99 -1.67 13.08 12.70
CA ALA A 99 -1.52 14.10 11.67
C ALA A 99 -2.09 15.46 12.08
N GLY A 100 -3.12 15.42 12.91
CA GLY A 100 -3.93 16.55 13.33
C GLY A 100 -4.87 16.13 14.44
N VAL A 101 -5.44 17.14 15.07
CA VAL A 101 -6.52 17.00 16.04
C VAL A 101 -7.73 17.69 15.43
N TRP A 102 -8.85 16.99 15.44
CA TRP A 102 -10.13 17.58 15.11
C TRP A 102 -10.81 17.90 16.43
N GLU A 103 -10.94 19.19 16.74
CA GLU A 103 -11.67 19.64 17.93
C GLU A 103 -13.11 19.97 17.53
N PRO A 104 -14.07 19.09 17.82
CA PRO A 104 -15.46 19.33 17.45
C PRO A 104 -16.07 20.50 18.24
N GLN A 105 -15.68 20.71 19.50
CA GLN A 105 -16.31 21.74 20.36
C GLN A 105 -16.00 23.17 19.89
N THR A 106 -14.82 23.42 19.33
CA THR A 106 -14.41 24.74 18.81
C THR A 106 -14.86 25.00 17.37
N LEU A 107 -15.08 23.94 16.58
CA LEU A 107 -15.43 24.06 15.15
C LEU A 107 -16.92 23.81 14.85
N HIS A 108 -17.61 23.00 15.65
CA HIS A 108 -19.01 22.60 15.47
C HIS A 108 -19.71 22.38 16.82
N PRO A 109 -20.11 23.46 17.52
CA PRO A 109 -20.76 23.37 18.83
C PRO A 109 -22.10 22.62 18.83
N ASP A 110 -22.70 22.39 17.67
CA ASP A 110 -23.97 21.67 17.49
C ASP A 110 -23.79 20.15 17.25
N LEU A 111 -22.57 19.65 17.09
CA LEU A 111 -22.32 18.20 16.92
C LEU A 111 -22.23 17.52 18.28
N GLU A 112 -23.18 16.62 18.56
CA GLU A 112 -23.12 15.78 19.75
C GLU A 112 -21.88 14.87 19.70
N VAL A 113 -21.16 14.76 20.82
CA VAL A 113 -19.96 13.92 20.98
C VAL A 113 -20.20 12.49 20.52
N THR A 114 -21.42 11.98 20.69
CA THR A 114 -21.83 10.65 20.29
C THR A 114 -21.78 10.45 18.76
N GLU A 115 -22.18 11.43 17.95
CA GLU A 115 -22.09 11.30 16.48
C GLU A 115 -20.64 11.25 15.99
N LEU A 116 -19.77 12.02 16.63
CA LEU A 116 -18.34 12.05 16.30
C LEU A 116 -17.64 10.77 16.72
N GLN A 117 -18.08 10.16 17.81
CA GLN A 117 -17.62 8.84 18.24
C GLN A 117 -18.06 7.74 17.27
N TYR A 118 -19.21 7.86 16.61
CA TYR A 118 -19.63 6.92 15.56
C TYR A 118 -18.86 7.07 14.24
N GLN A 119 -18.36 8.27 13.96
CA GLN A 119 -17.45 8.54 12.83
C GLN A 119 -15.99 8.22 13.15
N ALA A 120 -15.65 8.19 14.43
CA ALA A 120 -14.39 7.63 14.89
C ALA A 120 -14.33 6.15 14.48
N ASP A 121 -13.13 5.67 14.21
CA ASP A 121 -12.84 4.34 13.67
C ASP A 121 -13.04 4.17 12.17
N ASP A 122 -13.49 5.20 11.45
CA ASP A 122 -13.55 5.16 9.98
C ASP A 122 -12.20 5.56 9.34
N PHE A 123 -11.80 4.78 8.35
CA PHE A 123 -10.57 4.88 7.59
C PHE A 123 -10.87 4.86 6.09
N SER A 124 -10.28 5.80 5.35
CA SER A 124 -10.27 5.84 3.90
C SER A 124 -8.89 5.40 3.40
N VAL A 125 -8.85 4.26 2.70
CA VAL A 125 -7.61 3.67 2.17
C VAL A 125 -7.74 3.51 0.67
N GLN A 126 -6.78 4.04 -0.08
CA GLN A 126 -6.64 3.88 -1.52
C GLN A 126 -5.22 3.45 -1.87
N GLY A 127 -5.08 2.34 -2.59
CA GLY A 127 -3.78 1.83 -2.96
C GLY A 127 -3.81 0.53 -3.76
N GLU A 128 -2.63 -0.01 -4.00
CA GLU A 128 -2.45 -1.24 -4.77
C GLU A 128 -2.57 -2.47 -3.86
N VAL A 129 -3.45 -3.41 -4.20
CA VAL A 129 -3.50 -4.71 -3.50
C VAL A 129 -2.32 -5.57 -3.96
N VAL A 130 -1.41 -5.87 -3.04
CA VAL A 130 -0.19 -6.66 -3.31
C VAL A 130 -0.28 -8.09 -2.80
N PHE A 131 -1.17 -8.34 -1.84
CA PHE A 131 -1.39 -9.66 -1.29
C PHE A 131 -2.85 -9.81 -0.85
N GLN A 132 -3.38 -10.99 -1.08
CA GLN A 132 -4.70 -11.39 -0.64
C GLN A 132 -4.65 -12.86 -0.22
N ASP A 133 -5.13 -13.15 0.97
CA ASP A 133 -5.39 -14.51 1.44
C ASP A 133 -6.90 -14.75 1.47
N LEU A 134 -7.35 -15.73 0.68
CA LEU A 134 -8.75 -16.12 0.57
C LEU A 134 -9.24 -16.96 1.75
N GLN A 135 -8.34 -17.53 2.56
CA GLN A 135 -8.71 -18.31 3.74
C GLN A 135 -8.81 -17.44 4.99
N SER A 136 -7.75 -16.67 5.30
CA SER A 136 -7.74 -15.83 6.50
C SER A 136 -8.43 -14.47 6.32
N GLY A 137 -8.79 -14.10 5.10
CA GLY A 137 -9.32 -12.76 4.79
C GLY A 137 -8.29 -11.66 5.04
N LYS A 138 -6.99 -11.96 4.92
CA LYS A 138 -5.91 -10.98 5.08
C LYS A 138 -5.60 -10.32 3.74
N ILE A 139 -5.63 -9.00 3.72
CA ILE A 139 -5.34 -8.20 2.54
C ILE A 139 -4.22 -7.22 2.86
N VAL A 140 -3.24 -7.10 1.97
CA VAL A 140 -2.16 -6.12 2.13
C VAL A 140 -2.23 -5.13 0.98
N VAL A 141 -2.38 -3.86 1.35
CA VAL A 141 -2.44 -2.72 0.43
C VAL A 141 -1.13 -1.96 0.51
N LYS A 142 -0.49 -1.77 -0.63
CA LYS A 142 0.71 -0.94 -0.78
C LYS A 142 0.28 0.49 -1.05
N ILE A 143 0.83 1.40 -0.26
CA ILE A 143 0.54 2.83 -0.32
C ILE A 143 1.83 3.58 -0.60
N ILE A 144 1.86 4.31 -1.71
CA ILE A 144 3.02 5.09 -2.12
C ILE A 144 2.87 6.52 -1.57
N ARG A 145 3.88 6.97 -0.83
CA ARG A 145 3.95 8.35 -0.37
C ARG A 145 4.35 9.24 -1.55
N ARG A 146 3.57 10.30 -1.78
CA ARG A 146 3.94 11.33 -2.77
C ARG A 146 5.29 11.95 -2.35
N THR A 147 6.33 11.70 -3.15
CA THR A 147 7.63 12.36 -3.00
C THR A 147 7.51 13.78 -3.53
N GLN A 148 8.17 14.74 -2.87
CA GLN A 148 8.20 16.13 -3.35
C GLN A 148 9.20 16.31 -4.50
N LYS A 149 10.13 15.35 -4.67
CA LYS A 149 11.16 15.36 -5.71
C LYS A 149 10.92 14.18 -6.65
N GLU A 150 10.90 14.47 -7.94
CA GLU A 150 10.60 13.50 -9.01
C GLU A 150 11.69 12.44 -9.19
N GLU A 151 12.93 12.74 -8.78
CA GLU A 151 14.08 11.82 -8.89
C GLU A 151 14.27 10.88 -7.68
N GLU A 152 13.55 11.08 -6.56
CA GLU A 152 13.68 10.21 -5.40
C GLU A 152 12.79 8.96 -5.56
N VAL A 153 13.35 7.77 -5.34
CA VAL A 153 12.60 6.50 -5.35
C VAL A 153 11.38 6.63 -4.43
N PRO A 154 10.15 6.38 -4.93
CA PRO A 154 8.94 6.58 -4.15
C PRO A 154 8.95 5.68 -2.90
N LYS A 155 8.89 6.31 -1.73
CA LYS A 155 8.76 5.58 -0.46
C LYS A 155 7.35 5.02 -0.37
N TYR A 156 7.22 3.74 -0.06
CA TYR A 156 5.94 3.09 0.15
C TYR A 156 5.89 2.44 1.52
N PHE A 157 4.68 2.19 2.00
CA PHE A 157 4.42 1.38 3.17
C PHE A 157 3.26 0.42 2.88
N LYS A 158 3.08 -0.56 3.76
CA LYS A 158 2.04 -1.58 3.62
C LYS A 158 1.06 -1.46 4.77
N VAL A 159 -0.23 -1.47 4.44
CA VAL A 159 -1.32 -1.53 5.41
C VAL A 159 -1.97 -2.90 5.30
N THR A 160 -2.18 -3.54 6.44
CA THR A 160 -2.90 -4.81 6.52
C THR A 160 -4.37 -4.52 6.83
N LEU A 161 -5.25 -5.07 6.02
CA LEU A 161 -6.70 -5.03 6.18
C LEU A 161 -7.26 -6.44 6.35
N LYS A 162 -8.40 -6.54 7.00
CA LYS A 162 -9.20 -7.76 7.19
C LYS A 162 -10.46 -7.68 6.35
N GLY A 163 -10.74 -8.72 5.59
CA GLY A 163 -11.90 -8.83 4.71
C GLY A 163 -11.61 -9.69 3.50
N PHE A 164 -12.61 -9.83 2.63
CA PHE A 164 -12.49 -10.63 1.41
C PHE A 164 -12.72 -9.75 0.19
N LEU A 165 -11.89 -9.95 -0.83
CA LEU A 165 -12.09 -9.35 -2.15
C LEU A 165 -12.37 -10.45 -3.17
N PRO A 166 -12.94 -10.11 -4.33
CA PRO A 166 -13.03 -11.03 -5.45
C PRO A 166 -11.66 -11.65 -5.79
N PRO A 167 -11.62 -12.88 -6.35
CA PRO A 167 -10.38 -13.46 -6.83
C PRO A 167 -9.77 -12.56 -7.93
N LYS A 168 -8.43 -12.59 -8.07
CA LYS A 168 -7.66 -11.75 -9.02
C LYS A 168 -7.66 -10.25 -8.69
N SER A 169 -7.82 -9.88 -7.41
CA SER A 169 -7.74 -8.48 -6.96
C SER A 169 -6.31 -7.93 -6.84
N ILE A 170 -5.30 -8.80 -6.89
CA ILE A 170 -3.87 -8.43 -6.78
C ILE A 170 -3.43 -7.66 -8.02
N LYS A 171 -2.55 -6.66 -7.86
CA LYS A 171 -2.09 -5.72 -8.92
C LYS A 171 -3.22 -4.85 -9.48
N HIS A 172 -4.26 -4.63 -8.70
CA HIS A 172 -5.27 -3.63 -9.00
C HIS A 172 -5.19 -2.51 -7.96
N PHE A 173 -5.58 -1.32 -8.37
CA PHE A 173 -5.78 -0.16 -7.51
C PHE A 173 -7.21 -0.20 -7.00
N TRP A 174 -7.35 -0.14 -5.68
CA TRP A 174 -8.62 -0.24 -4.98
C TRP A 174 -8.82 0.94 -4.04
N GLU A 175 -10.08 1.32 -3.88
CA GLU A 175 -10.55 2.17 -2.80
C GLU A 175 -11.27 1.31 -1.76
N PHE A 176 -10.99 1.60 -0.49
CA PHE A 176 -11.56 0.91 0.64
C PHE A 176 -12.14 1.92 1.63
N THR A 177 -13.39 1.68 2.00
CA THR A 177 -13.97 2.20 3.24
C THR A 177 -13.70 1.14 4.30
N VAL A 178 -12.94 1.51 5.31
CA VAL A 178 -12.43 0.60 6.35
C VAL A 178 -12.93 1.11 7.70
N ARG A 179 -13.30 0.21 8.59
CA ARG A 179 -13.63 0.53 9.98
C ARG A 179 -12.72 -0.26 10.91
N ARG A 180 -12.18 0.39 11.95
CA ARG A 180 -11.42 -0.30 13.00
C ARG A 180 -12.37 -1.10 13.87
N ILE A 181 -12.01 -2.35 14.17
CA ILE A 181 -12.67 -3.19 15.16
C ILE A 181 -11.58 -3.74 16.07
N GLY A 182 -11.54 -3.27 17.32
CA GLY A 182 -10.42 -3.52 18.21
C GLY A 182 -9.12 -2.99 17.61
N ALA A 183 -8.13 -3.86 17.38
CA ALA A 183 -6.87 -3.46 16.76
C ALA A 183 -6.78 -3.81 15.26
N ASP A 184 -7.84 -4.39 14.68
CA ASP A 184 -7.90 -4.78 13.28
C ASP A 184 -8.59 -3.70 12.43
N LEU A 185 -8.11 -3.52 11.19
CA LEU A 185 -8.71 -2.66 10.18
C LEU A 185 -9.58 -3.51 9.24
N VAL A 186 -10.90 -3.39 9.36
CA VAL A 186 -11.87 -4.27 8.67
C VAL A 186 -12.52 -3.53 7.50
N ILE A 187 -12.51 -4.18 6.33
CA ILE A 187 -13.10 -3.64 5.10
C ILE A 187 -14.63 -3.63 5.25
N GLN A 188 -15.22 -2.45 5.07
CA GLN A 188 -16.67 -2.26 4.99
C GLN A 188 -17.13 -2.23 3.53
N GLN A 189 -16.39 -1.53 2.69
CA GLN A 189 -16.65 -1.43 1.25
C GLN A 189 -15.33 -1.44 0.49
N ALA A 190 -15.35 -1.99 -0.72
CA ALA A 190 -14.19 -2.05 -1.60
C ALA A 190 -14.61 -1.84 -3.05
N GLU A 191 -13.96 -0.91 -3.73
CA GLU A 191 -14.20 -0.59 -5.14
C GLU A 191 -12.92 -0.75 -5.96
N ASN A 192 -13.02 -1.44 -7.10
CA ASN A 192 -11.91 -1.59 -8.03
C ASN A 192 -11.83 -0.37 -8.95
N ILE A 193 -10.79 0.44 -8.80
CA ILE A 193 -10.63 1.66 -9.59
C ILE A 193 -9.89 1.39 -10.90
N ALA A 194 -8.82 0.58 -10.86
CA ALA A 194 -8.01 0.32 -12.04
C ALA A 194 -7.20 -0.97 -11.94
N SER A 195 -6.89 -1.57 -13.09
CA SER A 195 -5.86 -2.61 -13.18
C SER A 195 -4.48 -1.96 -13.37
N LEU A 196 -3.50 -2.37 -12.56
CA LEU A 196 -2.09 -1.96 -12.66
C LEU A 196 -1.24 -3.04 -13.33
N ALA A 197 -1.87 -3.99 -14.04
CA ALA A 197 -1.14 -4.95 -14.84
C ALA A 197 -0.15 -4.19 -15.75
N PRO A 198 1.12 -4.62 -15.84
CA PRO A 198 2.04 -4.01 -16.77
C PRO A 198 1.40 -4.07 -18.15
N PHE A 199 1.34 -2.93 -18.84
CA PHE A 199 0.95 -2.87 -20.24
C PHE A 199 1.88 -3.83 -21.00
N ASN A 200 1.46 -5.08 -21.17
CA ASN A 200 1.97 -5.89 -22.24
C ASN A 200 1.54 -5.15 -23.49
N LYS A 201 2.49 -4.48 -24.16
CA LYS A 201 2.36 -4.10 -25.56
C LYS A 201 2.27 -5.38 -26.42
N SER A 202 1.23 -6.19 -26.21
CA SER A 202 0.80 -7.23 -27.12
C SER A 202 -0.11 -6.57 -28.14
N GLY A 203 0.47 -5.83 -29.09
CA GLY A 203 -0.30 -5.05 -30.05
C GLY A 203 0.54 -4.17 -30.96
N GLY A 204 1.54 -4.75 -31.61
CA GLY A 204 2.36 -4.08 -32.61
C GLY A 204 3.02 -5.12 -33.49
N GLY A 205 2.20 -5.81 -34.28
CA GLY A 205 2.62 -6.85 -35.21
C GLY A 205 3.60 -6.32 -36.26
N GLY A 206 4.89 -6.38 -35.94
CA GLY A 206 5.96 -6.40 -36.92
C GLY A 206 6.37 -7.85 -37.16
N LYS A 207 5.56 -8.61 -37.92
CA LYS A 207 6.10 -9.79 -38.62
C LYS A 207 7.24 -9.26 -39.48
N ARG A 208 8.49 -9.42 -39.05
CA ARG A 208 9.62 -9.30 -39.96
C ARG A 208 9.33 -10.28 -41.09
N PRO A 209 9.13 -9.84 -42.35
CA PRO A 209 9.11 -10.79 -43.44
C PRO A 209 10.51 -11.44 -43.42
N PHE A 210 10.54 -12.76 -43.30
CA PHE A 210 11.71 -13.53 -43.67
C PHE A 210 11.95 -13.21 -45.15
N ASN A 211 12.82 -12.23 -45.43
CA ASN A 211 13.22 -11.90 -46.79
C ASN A 211 14.12 -13.03 -47.30
N LYS A 212 13.48 -14.05 -47.86
CA LYS A 212 14.11 -15.12 -48.61
C LYS A 212 14.46 -14.55 -49.99
N GLY A 213 15.61 -13.89 -50.07
CA GLY A 213 16.16 -13.44 -51.35
C GLY A 213 17.03 -12.19 -51.21
N ASN A 214 18.35 -12.37 -51.14
CA ASN A 214 19.11 -11.98 -52.32
C ASN A 214 20.47 -12.67 -52.36
N ASN A 215 20.69 -13.30 -53.50
CA ASN A 215 21.94 -13.83 -53.99
C ASN A 215 22.96 -12.68 -54.07
N ARG A 216 24.02 -12.73 -53.25
CA ARG A 216 25.25 -11.98 -53.53
C ARG A 216 26.41 -12.94 -53.43
N TYR A 217 26.75 -13.44 -54.60
CA TYR A 217 28.08 -13.83 -55.04
C TYR A 217 29.17 -13.24 -54.14
N ARG A 218 29.81 -14.09 -53.34
CA ARG A 218 31.13 -13.80 -52.79
C ARG A 218 31.93 -15.08 -52.89
N ASP A 219 32.72 -15.14 -53.95
CA ASP A 219 33.92 -15.95 -54.05
C ASP A 219 34.61 -16.01 -52.70
N ASP A 220 34.75 -17.21 -52.14
CA ASP A 220 35.98 -17.53 -51.42
C ASP A 220 36.26 -19.03 -51.53
N LYS A 221 37.50 -19.30 -51.93
CA LYS A 221 38.01 -20.61 -52.33
C LYS A 221 38.36 -21.43 -51.09
N GLY A 222 37.97 -22.70 -51.11
CA GLY A 222 38.75 -23.78 -50.48
C GLY A 222 38.21 -24.35 -49.17
N ALA A 223 37.37 -25.40 -49.28
CA ALA A 223 37.34 -26.50 -48.31
C ALA A 223 36.67 -27.75 -48.93
N PRO A 224 37.17 -28.98 -48.69
CA PRO A 224 36.78 -30.19 -49.41
C PRO A 224 35.45 -30.81 -48.94
N PRO A 225 34.80 -31.68 -49.75
CA PRO A 225 33.43 -32.12 -49.52
C PRO A 225 33.32 -33.14 -48.38
N ARG A 226 32.40 -32.91 -47.44
CA ARG A 226 32.00 -33.91 -46.45
C ARG A 226 30.93 -34.84 -47.04
N LYS A 227 31.22 -36.15 -46.96
CA LYS A 227 30.36 -37.27 -47.40
C LYS A 227 29.04 -37.36 -46.60
N PRO A 228 27.98 -37.95 -47.16
CA PRO A 228 26.65 -38.02 -46.54
C PRO A 228 26.59 -39.00 -45.35
N MET A 229 25.70 -38.67 -44.39
CA MET A 229 25.46 -39.38 -43.14
C MET A 229 24.88 -40.79 -43.34
N SER A 230 25.48 -41.79 -42.69
CA SER A 230 24.86 -43.07 -42.40
C SER A 230 24.12 -43.01 -41.06
N LYS A 231 22.84 -43.40 -41.08
CA LYS A 231 22.07 -43.77 -39.89
C LYS A 231 22.71 -44.99 -39.24
N ASP A 232 22.97 -44.96 -37.92
CA ASP A 232 22.74 -46.06 -36.96
C ASP A 232 23.31 -45.73 -35.54
N SER A 233 22.39 -45.39 -34.62
CA SER A 233 22.33 -45.69 -33.15
C SER A 233 23.45 -45.28 -32.15
N PRO A 234 23.23 -45.25 -30.81
CA PRO A 234 21.98 -45.24 -29.98
C PRO A 234 21.91 -44.05 -28.97
N PRO A 235 20.79 -43.85 -28.24
CA PRO A 235 20.60 -42.70 -27.34
C PRO A 235 21.32 -42.84 -25.97
N PRO A 236 21.66 -41.72 -25.29
CA PRO A 236 22.37 -41.74 -24.02
C PRO A 236 21.46 -42.14 -22.83
N SER A 237 22.05 -42.93 -21.93
CA SER A 237 21.43 -43.51 -20.73
C SER A 237 21.07 -42.50 -19.64
N LYS A 238 19.96 -42.75 -18.93
CA LYS A 238 19.47 -41.97 -17.77
C LYS A 238 20.42 -42.05 -16.56
N PRO A 239 20.52 -40.99 -15.73
CA PRO A 239 21.40 -40.97 -14.57
C PRO A 239 20.87 -41.80 -13.39
N ILE A 240 21.79 -42.51 -12.73
CA ILE A 240 21.59 -43.44 -11.61
C ILE A 240 21.41 -42.67 -10.28
N ILE A 241 20.35 -43.02 -9.54
CA ILE A 241 20.04 -42.55 -8.18
C ILE A 241 21.03 -43.19 -7.19
N LYS A 242 21.82 -42.39 -6.46
CA LYS A 242 22.62 -42.86 -5.32
C LYS A 242 21.73 -43.00 -4.08
N LYS A 243 21.61 -44.23 -3.56
CA LYS A 243 20.98 -44.53 -2.26
C LYS A 243 21.89 -44.09 -1.11
N ALA A 244 21.27 -43.56 -0.05
CA ALA A 244 21.88 -43.23 1.23
C ALA A 244 22.39 -44.48 1.97
N LYS A 245 23.50 -44.33 2.71
CA LYS A 245 24.00 -45.34 3.66
C LYS A 245 23.40 -45.09 5.06
N PRO A 246 23.12 -46.16 5.84
CA PRO A 246 22.47 -46.07 7.14
C PRO A 246 23.42 -45.64 8.26
N GLN A 247 22.82 -45.06 9.29
CA GLN A 247 23.41 -44.75 10.59
C GLN A 247 23.89 -46.03 11.30
N THR A 248 24.90 -45.89 12.15
CA THR A 248 25.25 -46.85 13.18
C THR A 248 25.56 -46.05 14.45
N ASP A 249 25.12 -46.61 15.58
CA ASP A 249 25.02 -46.09 16.95
C ASP A 249 26.10 -45.11 17.43
#